data_AF-A0A7K0J057-F1
#
_entry.id   AF-A0A7K0J057-F1
#
_cell.length_a   1.000
_cell.length_b   1.000
_cell.length_c   1.000
_cell.angle_alpha   90.00
_cell.angle_beta   90.00
_cell.angle_gamma   90.00
#
_symmetry.space_group_name_H-M   'P 1'
#
loop_
_entity.id
_entity.type
_entity.pdbx_description
1 polymer ?
#
loop_
_entity_poly.entity_id
_entity_poly.type
_entity_poly.pdbx_seq_one_letter_code
_entity_poly.pdbx_strand_id
1 'polypeptide(L)'
;MADFQTLLFSDTKLLAAAIVSAAVSASISLGSKFFEVRDKLAVEYKHEQRKKLKELTGRYYGRTLHSAVNLNNRLWNLYQNHDKGWLEAGGRFDTNCGYYLLSFVHRMLSLFSLIRQFEAEAVYLDARIAQKDDFIFMNYLETLYWAMTDVALYDGVKYDSTLQRDHFFSDRLRAYCDLCISPTGFISHDALAEKIRVDRSLDGILQFFDGLTKNESRLRWDRIVILHLILMCFINRFGYKTQYSTVNQMQEVASQLNNRQMLSNLQSWLPRLGLASDKEVKKLMYL
;
A
#
# COMPACT_ATOMS: atom_id res chain seq x y z
N MET A 1 -66.24 -18.32 10.60
CA MET A 1 -66.50 -18.96 11.90
C MET A 1 -66.94 -20.42 11.81
N ALA A 2 -67.28 -20.97 10.63
CA ALA A 2 -67.75 -22.36 10.51
C ALA A 2 -66.63 -23.44 10.52
N ASP A 3 -65.37 -23.06 10.31
CA ASP A 3 -64.26 -24.02 10.10
C ASP A 3 -63.57 -24.48 11.40
N PHE A 4 -63.67 -23.66 12.46
CA PHE A 4 -63.05 -23.96 13.76
C PHE A 4 -63.87 -24.97 14.58
N GLN A 5 -65.20 -25.00 14.36
CA GLN A 5 -66.09 -25.91 15.08
C GLN A 5 -66.00 -27.34 14.56
N THR A 6 -65.79 -27.56 13.27
CA THR A 6 -65.61 -28.89 12.65
C THR A 6 -64.31 -29.58 13.08
N LEU A 7 -63.25 -28.82 13.37
CA LEU A 7 -61.98 -29.34 13.89
C LEU A 7 -62.12 -29.94 15.30
N LEU A 8 -62.92 -29.31 16.17
CA LEU A 8 -63.13 -29.72 17.56
C LEU A 8 -63.89 -31.06 17.71
N PHE A 9 -64.57 -31.54 16.67
CA PHE A 9 -65.33 -32.81 16.68
C PHE A 9 -64.69 -33.93 15.82
N SER A 10 -63.46 -33.74 15.34
CA SER A 10 -62.75 -34.76 14.55
C SER A 10 -62.10 -35.85 15.43
N ASP A 11 -61.97 -37.05 14.86
CA ASP A 11 -61.32 -38.21 15.48
C ASP A 11 -59.99 -37.78 16.12
N THR A 12 -59.76 -38.11 17.40
CA THR A 12 -58.66 -37.53 18.22
C THR A 12 -57.27 -37.65 17.59
N LYS A 13 -57.07 -38.66 16.74
CA LYS A 13 -55.85 -38.87 15.93
C LYS A 13 -55.64 -37.80 14.86
N LEU A 14 -56.71 -37.28 14.28
CA LEU A 14 -56.70 -36.30 13.18
C LEU A 14 -56.39 -34.89 13.70
N LEU A 15 -56.96 -34.51 14.84
CA LEU A 15 -56.63 -33.27 15.54
C LEU A 15 -55.16 -33.27 16.02
N ALA A 16 -54.69 -34.38 16.61
CA ALA A 16 -53.31 -34.52 17.04
C ALA A 16 -52.32 -34.42 15.86
N ALA A 17 -52.63 -35.07 14.73
CA ALA A 17 -51.82 -34.97 13.51
C ALA A 17 -51.77 -33.53 12.96
N ALA A 18 -52.89 -32.81 12.98
CA ALA A 18 -52.95 -31.41 12.53
C ALA A 18 -52.09 -30.48 13.40
N ILE A 19 -52.11 -30.65 14.73
CA ILE A 19 -51.30 -29.86 15.66
C ILE A 19 -49.81 -30.15 15.46
N VAL A 20 -49.42 -31.43 15.34
CA VAL A 20 -48.03 -31.82 15.09
C VAL A 20 -47.54 -31.26 13.76
N SER A 21 -48.34 -31.37 12.70
CA SER A 21 -48.03 -30.82 11.38
C SER A 21 -47.84 -29.30 11.40
N ALA A 22 -48.73 -28.58 12.11
CA ALA A 22 -48.63 -27.12 12.29
C ALA A 22 -47.36 -26.72 13.08
N ALA A 23 -47.03 -27.46 14.15
CA ALA A 23 -45.84 -27.21 14.96
C ALA A 23 -44.54 -27.46 14.17
N VAL A 24 -44.47 -28.55 13.39
CA VAL A 24 -43.34 -28.84 12.51
C VAL A 24 -43.21 -27.78 11.42
N SER A 25 -44.33 -27.40 10.78
CA SER A 25 -44.34 -26.36 9.74
C SER A 25 -43.89 -25.00 10.28
N ALA A 26 -44.36 -24.61 11.47
CA ALA A 26 -43.93 -23.38 12.15
C ALA A 26 -42.44 -23.42 12.50
N SER A 27 -41.93 -24.56 12.97
CA SER A 27 -40.52 -24.74 13.31
C SER A 27 -39.61 -24.65 12.09
N ILE A 28 -40.00 -25.29 10.98
CA ILE A 28 -39.29 -25.19 9.69
C ILE A 28 -39.33 -23.75 9.18
N SER A 29 -40.49 -23.09 9.24
CA SER A 29 -40.65 -21.70 8.77
C SER A 29 -39.83 -20.70 9.60
N LEU A 30 -39.79 -20.85 10.92
CA LEU A 30 -38.98 -20.02 11.80
C LEU A 30 -37.48 -20.26 11.58
N GLY A 31 -37.09 -21.53 11.43
CA GLY A 31 -35.71 -21.90 11.09
C GLY A 31 -35.28 -21.31 9.75
N SER A 32 -36.09 -21.47 8.70
CA SER A 32 -35.78 -20.93 7.38
C SER A 32 -35.69 -19.40 7.38
N LYS A 33 -36.60 -18.70 8.07
CA LYS A 33 -36.54 -17.24 8.24
C LYS A 33 -35.29 -16.80 8.99
N PHE A 34 -34.87 -17.55 10.01
CA PHE A 34 -33.64 -17.24 10.75
C PHE A 34 -32.40 -17.35 9.85
N PHE A 35 -32.30 -18.40 9.04
CA PHE A 35 -31.23 -18.55 8.05
C PHE A 35 -31.28 -17.45 6.98
N GLU A 36 -32.46 -17.13 6.45
CA GLU A 36 -32.64 -16.07 5.46
C GLU A 36 -32.21 -14.69 5.98
N VAL A 37 -32.61 -14.34 7.21
CA VAL A 37 -32.20 -13.09 7.86
C VAL A 37 -30.69 -13.06 8.05
N ARG A 38 -30.08 -14.15 8.51
CA ARG A 38 -28.63 -14.24 8.69
C ARG A 38 -27.89 -14.07 7.37
N ASP A 39 -28.35 -14.72 6.31
CA ASP A 39 -27.72 -14.66 5.00
C ASP A 39 -27.89 -13.26 4.38
N LYS A 40 -29.06 -12.64 4.56
CA LYS A 40 -29.31 -11.24 4.17
C LYS A 40 -28.38 -10.27 4.89
N LEU A 41 -28.26 -10.39 6.21
CA LEU A 41 -27.35 -9.57 7.02
C LEU A 41 -25.88 -9.74 6.58
N ALA A 42 -25.46 -10.98 6.27
CA ALA A 42 -24.11 -11.26 5.79
C ALA A 42 -23.85 -10.65 4.40
N VAL A 43 -24.85 -10.67 3.53
CA VAL A 43 -24.80 -10.05 2.20
C VAL A 43 -24.74 -8.53 2.32
N GLU A 44 -25.62 -7.92 3.12
CA GLU A 44 -25.64 -6.47 3.38
C GLU A 44 -24.31 -5.98 3.96
N TYR A 45 -23.79 -6.67 4.99
CA TYR A 45 -22.48 -6.36 5.57
C TYR A 45 -21.36 -6.41 4.52
N LYS A 46 -21.31 -7.48 3.71
CA LYS A 46 -20.32 -7.59 2.62
C LYS A 46 -20.44 -6.44 1.63
N HIS A 47 -21.66 -6.08 1.22
CA HIS A 47 -21.85 -4.95 0.31
C HIS A 47 -21.40 -3.62 0.91
N GLU A 48 -21.71 -3.38 2.18
CA GLU A 48 -21.31 -2.16 2.89
C GLU A 48 -19.78 -2.05 3.01
N GLN A 49 -19.11 -3.12 3.43
CA GLN A 49 -17.65 -3.15 3.54
C GLN A 49 -16.97 -2.96 2.18
N ARG A 50 -17.48 -3.59 1.12
CA ARG A 50 -16.96 -3.38 -0.26
C ARG A 50 -17.09 -1.94 -0.70
N LYS A 51 -18.25 -1.34 -0.44
CA LYS A 51 -18.51 0.05 -0.79
C LYS A 51 -17.52 0.99 -0.07
N LYS A 52 -17.36 0.81 1.24
CA LYS A 52 -16.40 1.58 2.06
C LYS A 52 -14.96 1.47 1.54
N LEU A 53 -14.51 0.25 1.21
CA LEU A 53 -13.18 0.05 0.65
C LEU A 53 -13.03 0.68 -0.74
N LYS A 54 -14.06 0.59 -1.57
CA LYS A 54 -14.03 1.18 -2.92
C LYS A 54 -13.98 2.70 -2.87
N GLU A 55 -14.74 3.31 -1.97
CA GLU A 55 -14.71 4.74 -1.70
C GLU A 55 -13.33 5.17 -1.18
N LEU A 56 -12.77 4.44 -0.21
CA LEU A 56 -11.42 4.70 0.30
C LEU A 56 -10.38 4.63 -0.83
N THR A 57 -10.37 3.55 -1.59
CA THR A 57 -9.48 3.35 -2.73
C THR A 57 -9.65 4.49 -3.74
N GLY A 58 -10.89 4.86 -4.08
CA GLY A 58 -11.18 5.98 -4.98
C GLY A 58 -10.63 7.31 -4.52
N ARG A 59 -10.66 7.61 -3.21
CA ARG A 59 -10.09 8.84 -2.62
C ARG A 59 -8.57 8.91 -2.78
N TYR A 60 -7.88 7.78 -2.65
CA TYR A 60 -6.42 7.73 -2.63
C TYR A 60 -5.79 7.40 -3.99
N TYR A 61 -6.52 6.73 -4.89
CA TYR A 61 -6.01 6.21 -6.15
C TYR A 61 -5.30 7.28 -6.98
N GLY A 62 -6.02 8.34 -7.36
CA GLY A 62 -5.49 9.37 -8.26
C GLY A 62 -4.33 10.15 -7.64
N ARG A 63 -4.42 10.45 -6.33
CA ARG A 63 -3.38 11.17 -5.59
C ARG A 63 -2.10 10.34 -5.49
N THR A 64 -2.24 9.06 -5.16
CA THR A 64 -1.11 8.14 -5.01
C THR A 64 -0.45 7.87 -6.36
N LEU A 65 -1.22 7.65 -7.41
CA LEU A 65 -0.71 7.53 -8.78
C LEU A 65 0.05 8.79 -9.22
N HIS A 66 -0.50 9.98 -8.95
CA HIS A 66 0.15 11.23 -9.29
C HIS A 66 1.50 11.39 -8.54
N SER A 67 1.53 11.17 -7.23
CA SER A 67 2.77 11.21 -6.45
C SER A 67 3.78 10.15 -6.88
N ALA A 68 3.31 8.96 -7.25
CA ALA A 68 4.16 7.90 -7.80
C ALA A 68 4.82 8.31 -9.11
N VAL A 69 4.07 8.88 -10.06
CA VAL A 69 4.62 9.38 -11.33
C VAL A 69 5.62 10.50 -11.11
N ASN A 70 5.34 11.43 -10.18
CA ASN A 70 6.26 12.51 -9.83
C ASN A 70 7.58 11.98 -9.26
N LEU A 71 7.53 10.95 -8.39
CA LEU A 71 8.71 10.32 -7.83
C LEU A 71 9.47 9.51 -8.90
N ASN A 72 8.78 8.77 -9.75
CA ASN A 72 9.35 8.05 -10.89
C ASN A 72 10.19 8.97 -11.79
N ASN A 73 9.64 10.15 -12.14
CA ASN A 73 10.38 11.14 -12.94
C ASN A 73 11.64 11.66 -12.22
N ARG A 74 11.58 11.85 -10.89
CA ARG A 74 12.74 12.24 -10.08
C ARG A 74 13.80 11.14 -10.03
N LEU A 75 13.40 9.87 -10.00
CA LEU A 75 14.31 8.72 -9.99
C LEU A 75 15.04 8.57 -11.33
N TRP A 76 14.36 8.74 -12.46
CA TRP A 76 15.02 8.82 -13.76
C TRP A 76 16.05 9.95 -13.82
N ASN A 77 15.67 11.13 -13.30
CA ASN A 77 16.57 12.26 -13.24
C ASN A 77 17.79 12.02 -12.32
N LEU A 78 17.62 11.26 -11.23
CA LEU A 78 18.72 10.81 -10.37
C LEU A 78 19.75 9.99 -11.15
N TYR A 79 19.32 8.97 -11.90
CA TYR A 79 20.26 8.11 -12.63
C TYR A 79 21.10 8.86 -13.66
N GLN A 80 20.56 9.93 -14.24
CA GLN A 80 21.28 10.74 -15.22
C GLN A 80 22.22 11.78 -14.59
N ASN A 81 22.08 12.08 -13.29
CA ASN A 81 22.75 13.23 -12.66
C ASN A 81 23.27 12.96 -11.22
N HIS A 82 23.36 11.70 -10.79
CA HIS A 82 23.80 11.38 -9.43
C HIS A 82 25.27 11.76 -9.16
N ASP A 83 26.04 12.03 -10.22
CA ASP A 83 27.44 12.47 -10.20
C ASP A 83 27.61 14.00 -10.06
N LYS A 84 26.53 14.78 -10.10
CA LYS A 84 26.58 16.25 -10.10
C LYS A 84 26.70 16.89 -8.72
N GLY A 85 26.73 16.10 -7.65
CA GLY A 85 26.79 16.60 -6.28
C GLY A 85 25.51 17.31 -5.80
N TRP A 86 24.40 17.26 -6.55
CA TRP A 86 23.16 17.98 -6.22
C TRP A 86 22.47 17.49 -4.94
N LEU A 87 22.84 16.30 -4.45
CA LEU A 87 22.37 15.74 -3.19
C LEU A 87 23.33 15.99 -2.01
N GLU A 88 24.46 16.65 -2.22
CA GLU A 88 25.50 16.86 -1.19
C GLU A 88 25.19 18.10 -0.34
N ALA A 89 24.40 17.92 0.71
CA ALA A 89 24.16 18.96 1.72
C ALA A 89 25.24 18.94 2.83
N GLY A 90 25.90 17.79 3.03
CA GLY A 90 26.95 17.62 4.04
C GLY A 90 26.42 17.79 5.47
N GLY A 91 25.22 17.29 5.74
CA GLY A 91 24.52 17.40 7.02
C GLY A 91 23.95 18.78 7.36
N ARG A 92 24.22 19.82 6.57
CA ARG A 92 23.77 21.20 6.82
C ARG A 92 22.38 21.47 6.24
N PHE A 93 21.37 20.75 6.72
CA PHE A 93 20.03 20.82 6.13
C PHE A 93 19.25 22.11 6.44
N ASP A 94 19.55 22.78 7.54
CA ASP A 94 18.91 24.05 7.93
C ASP A 94 19.34 25.22 7.03
N THR A 95 20.62 25.23 6.66
CA THR A 95 21.27 26.36 6.00
C THR A 95 21.57 26.08 4.52
N ASN A 96 21.75 24.81 4.15
CA ASN A 96 22.21 24.40 2.82
C ASN A 96 21.62 23.04 2.39
N CYS A 97 20.32 22.84 2.54
CA CYS A 97 19.67 21.61 2.06
C CYS A 97 19.78 21.44 0.52
N GLY A 98 19.91 22.53 -0.24
CA GLY A 98 19.90 22.50 -1.71
C GLY A 98 18.51 22.15 -2.28
N TYR A 99 18.13 22.77 -3.40
CA TYR A 99 16.82 22.54 -4.00
C TYR A 99 16.60 21.07 -4.39
N TYR A 100 17.61 20.43 -4.99
CA TYR A 100 17.47 19.10 -5.54
C TYR A 100 17.16 18.05 -4.45
N LEU A 101 17.96 18.00 -3.38
CA LEU A 101 17.74 17.15 -2.21
C LEU A 101 16.37 17.40 -1.58
N LEU A 102 16.05 18.66 -1.27
CA LEU A 102 14.77 18.98 -0.63
C LEU A 102 13.57 18.55 -1.50
N SER A 103 13.65 18.81 -2.79
CA SER A 103 12.61 18.46 -3.74
C SER A 103 12.50 16.94 -3.97
N PHE A 104 13.58 16.19 -3.76
CA PHE A 104 13.58 14.73 -3.77
C PHE A 104 12.85 14.21 -2.53
N VAL A 105 13.28 14.65 -1.34
CA VAL A 105 12.67 14.27 -0.07
C VAL A 105 11.19 14.63 -0.04
N HIS A 106 10.80 15.80 -0.55
CA HIS A 106 9.41 16.22 -0.68
C HIS A 106 8.57 15.25 -1.52
N ARG A 107 9.07 14.83 -2.68
CA ARG A 107 8.35 13.87 -3.56
C ARG A 107 8.24 12.48 -2.95
N MET A 108 9.28 12.03 -2.26
CA MET A 108 9.26 10.77 -1.53
C MET A 108 8.21 10.85 -0.41
N LEU A 109 8.33 11.83 0.49
CA LEU A 109 7.36 12.03 1.58
C LEU A 109 5.94 12.22 1.07
N SER A 110 5.73 12.87 -0.07
CA SER A 110 4.38 13.00 -0.66
C SER A 110 3.73 11.66 -0.94
N LEU A 111 4.47 10.72 -1.55
CA LEU A 111 3.97 9.37 -1.82
C LEU A 111 3.73 8.60 -0.52
N PHE A 112 4.72 8.57 0.38
CA PHE A 112 4.64 7.76 1.60
C PHE A 112 3.64 8.33 2.62
N SER A 113 3.42 9.65 2.67
CA SER A 113 2.34 10.25 3.46
C SER A 113 0.96 9.86 2.94
N LEU A 114 0.77 9.66 1.64
CA LEU A 114 -0.49 9.14 1.08
C LEU A 114 -0.70 7.67 1.45
N ILE A 115 0.36 6.85 1.34
CA ILE A 115 0.33 5.45 1.78
C ILE A 115 -0.03 5.37 3.28
N ARG A 116 0.63 6.18 4.11
CA ARG A 116 0.39 6.26 5.55
C ARG A 116 -1.06 6.64 5.90
N GLN A 117 -1.62 7.63 5.21
CA GLN A 117 -3.02 8.03 5.41
C GLN A 117 -3.99 6.93 4.98
N PHE A 118 -3.72 6.27 3.84
CA PHE A 118 -4.50 5.13 3.40
C PHE A 118 -4.47 3.99 4.43
N GLU A 119 -3.29 3.60 4.92
CA GLU A 119 -3.13 2.58 5.97
C GLU A 119 -3.92 2.92 7.24
N ALA A 120 -3.88 4.19 7.67
CA ALA A 120 -4.59 4.66 8.86
C ALA A 120 -6.11 4.48 8.76
N GLU A 121 -6.67 4.66 7.56
CA GLU A 121 -8.10 4.52 7.31
C GLU A 121 -8.50 3.08 6.98
N ALA A 122 -7.61 2.33 6.32
CA ALA A 122 -7.86 0.95 5.89
C ALA A 122 -7.94 -0.03 7.08
N VAL A 123 -7.33 0.28 8.23
CA VAL A 123 -7.37 -0.57 9.44
C VAL A 123 -8.79 -0.87 9.93
N TYR A 124 -9.76 -0.03 9.59
CA TYR A 124 -11.16 -0.18 9.98
C TYR A 124 -11.99 -1.02 9.00
N LEU A 125 -11.38 -1.58 7.95
CA LEU A 125 -12.06 -2.30 6.88
C LEU A 125 -11.75 -3.80 6.90
N ASP A 126 -12.77 -4.63 6.64
CA ASP A 126 -12.56 -6.08 6.49
C ASP A 126 -11.94 -6.40 5.11
N ALA A 127 -10.62 -6.55 5.09
CA ALA A 127 -9.85 -6.86 3.87
C ALA A 127 -10.26 -8.19 3.21
N ARG A 128 -10.90 -9.13 3.92
CA ARG A 128 -11.38 -10.40 3.34
C ARG A 128 -12.48 -10.22 2.30
N ILE A 129 -13.10 -9.05 2.31
CA ILE A 129 -14.25 -8.70 1.48
C ILE A 129 -13.84 -7.91 0.22
N ALA A 130 -12.55 -7.52 0.14
CA ALA A 130 -11.97 -6.74 -0.95
C ALA A 130 -12.15 -7.39 -2.32
N GLN A 131 -12.38 -6.55 -3.34
CA GLN A 131 -12.29 -7.00 -4.73
C GLN A 131 -10.83 -7.16 -5.14
N LYS A 132 -10.58 -7.96 -6.17
CA LYS A 132 -9.22 -8.28 -6.64
C LYS A 132 -8.38 -7.03 -6.93
N ASP A 133 -8.94 -6.02 -7.59
CA ASP A 133 -8.18 -4.81 -7.95
C ASP A 133 -7.88 -3.93 -6.74
N ASP A 134 -8.81 -3.81 -5.80
CA ASP A 134 -8.59 -3.06 -4.56
C ASP A 134 -7.52 -3.77 -3.71
N PHE A 135 -7.55 -5.10 -3.66
CA PHE A 135 -6.53 -5.91 -2.99
C PHE A 135 -5.14 -5.75 -3.63
N ILE A 136 -5.05 -5.78 -4.97
CA ILE A 136 -3.77 -5.53 -5.67
C ILE A 136 -3.26 -4.12 -5.37
N PHE A 137 -4.14 -3.11 -5.36
CA PHE A 137 -3.75 -1.74 -5.02
C PHE A 137 -3.17 -1.65 -3.61
N MET A 138 -3.85 -2.22 -2.62
CA MET A 138 -3.38 -2.30 -1.23
C MET A 138 -2.02 -2.98 -1.13
N ASN A 139 -1.85 -4.14 -1.76
CA ASN A 139 -0.59 -4.88 -1.74
C ASN A 139 0.55 -4.09 -2.36
N TYR A 140 0.30 -3.31 -3.44
CA TYR A 140 1.32 -2.41 -3.97
C TYR A 140 1.71 -1.30 -3.00
N LEU A 141 0.75 -0.69 -2.29
CA LEU A 141 1.06 0.34 -1.30
C LEU A 141 1.92 -0.22 -0.16
N GLU A 142 1.54 -1.41 0.33
CA GLU A 142 2.31 -2.13 1.34
C GLU A 142 3.71 -2.49 0.84
N THR A 143 3.82 -2.99 -0.40
CA THR A 143 5.11 -3.33 -1.03
C THR A 143 6.01 -2.11 -1.19
N LEU A 144 5.46 -0.96 -1.62
CA LEU A 144 6.19 0.31 -1.71
C LEU A 144 6.68 0.77 -0.33
N TYR A 145 5.84 0.65 0.69
CA TYR A 145 6.20 0.97 2.07
C TYR A 145 7.33 0.07 2.56
N TRP A 146 7.17 -1.24 2.42
CA TRP A 146 8.14 -2.21 2.88
C TRP A 146 9.46 -2.14 2.10
N ALA A 147 9.45 -1.69 0.84
CA ALA A 147 10.68 -1.52 0.07
C ALA A 147 11.65 -0.54 0.75
N MET A 148 11.13 0.36 1.58
CA MET A 148 11.92 1.31 2.34
C MET A 148 12.24 0.86 3.77
N THR A 149 11.53 -0.13 4.30
CA THR A 149 11.58 -0.48 5.73
C THR A 149 12.01 -1.91 6.04
N ASP A 150 11.70 -2.87 5.17
CA ASP A 150 11.99 -4.28 5.39
C ASP A 150 13.47 -4.58 5.08
N VAL A 151 14.15 -5.22 6.04
CA VAL A 151 15.55 -5.62 5.93
C VAL A 151 15.73 -6.93 5.17
N ALA A 152 14.67 -7.68 4.88
CA ALA A 152 14.72 -8.91 4.07
C ALA A 152 15.29 -8.66 2.66
N LEU A 153 15.19 -7.43 2.14
CA LEU A 153 15.88 -7.05 0.90
C LEU A 153 17.40 -7.20 0.97
N TYR A 154 17.97 -7.22 2.17
CA TYR A 154 19.41 -7.39 2.42
C TYR A 154 19.80 -8.82 2.79
N ASP A 155 18.91 -9.80 2.68
CA ASP A 155 19.23 -11.20 2.96
C ASP A 155 20.41 -11.67 2.09
N GLY A 156 21.42 -12.28 2.73
CA GLY A 156 22.67 -12.69 2.07
C GLY A 156 23.63 -11.55 1.72
N VAL A 157 23.32 -10.30 2.06
CA VAL A 157 24.20 -9.14 1.94
C VAL A 157 24.70 -8.73 3.32
N LYS A 158 25.98 -8.36 3.43
CA LYS A 158 26.55 -7.90 4.71
C LYS A 158 25.92 -6.56 5.10
N TYR A 159 24.95 -6.61 6.01
CA TYR A 159 24.22 -5.44 6.50
C TYR A 159 23.89 -5.59 7.99
N ASP A 160 23.97 -4.48 8.74
CA ASP A 160 23.54 -4.42 10.14
C ASP A 160 22.10 -3.91 10.22
N SER A 161 21.17 -4.81 10.49
CA SER A 161 19.73 -4.52 10.59
C SER A 161 19.35 -3.71 11.82
N THR A 162 20.24 -3.58 12.81
CA THR A 162 19.98 -2.80 14.03
C THR A 162 20.21 -1.30 13.82
N LEU A 163 20.82 -0.91 12.69
CA LEU A 163 21.13 0.46 12.36
C LEU A 163 20.25 0.95 11.20
N GLN A 164 19.60 2.10 11.39
CA GLN A 164 18.78 2.78 10.38
C GLN A 164 19.65 3.54 9.36
N ARG A 165 20.68 2.88 8.82
CA ARG A 165 21.62 3.50 7.90
C ARG A 165 21.10 3.42 6.47
N ASP A 166 20.81 2.22 5.97
CA ASP A 166 20.41 2.04 4.57
C ASP A 166 18.95 1.61 4.40
N HIS A 167 18.16 1.67 5.47
CA HIS A 167 16.70 1.51 5.46
C HIS A 167 16.08 2.46 6.48
N PHE A 168 14.76 2.52 6.53
CA PHE A 168 14.02 3.20 7.59
C PHE A 168 13.38 2.20 8.54
N PHE A 169 13.43 2.43 9.84
CA PHE A 169 12.50 1.73 10.73
C PHE A 169 11.07 2.17 10.39
N SER A 170 10.13 1.23 10.41
CA SER A 170 8.74 1.50 10.03
C SER A 170 8.16 2.70 10.78
N ASP A 171 8.26 2.71 12.11
CA ASP A 171 7.71 3.79 12.92
C ASP A 171 8.39 5.14 12.67
N ARG A 172 9.69 5.13 12.30
CA ARG A 172 10.41 6.36 11.94
C ARG A 172 9.91 6.91 10.60
N LEU A 173 9.70 6.04 9.60
CA LEU A 173 9.13 6.48 8.32
C LEU A 173 7.70 7.01 8.50
N ARG A 174 6.87 6.36 9.33
CA ARG A 174 5.52 6.86 9.66
C ARG A 174 5.60 8.22 10.34
N ALA A 175 6.48 8.40 11.31
CA ALA A 175 6.67 9.68 11.98
C ALA A 175 7.04 10.80 10.99
N TYR A 176 7.96 10.56 10.05
CA TYR A 176 8.28 11.54 9.02
C TYR A 176 7.07 11.90 8.14
N CYS A 177 6.25 10.90 7.80
CA CYS A 177 5.04 11.09 7.03
C CYS A 177 4.00 11.92 7.78
N ASP A 178 3.79 11.62 9.07
CA ASP A 178 2.81 12.26 9.94
C ASP A 178 3.18 13.74 10.20
N LEU A 179 4.47 14.07 10.33
CA LEU A 179 4.97 15.45 10.45
C LEU A 179 4.68 16.32 9.21
N CYS A 180 4.43 15.70 8.07
CA CYS A 180 4.21 16.39 6.79
C CYS A 180 2.75 16.42 6.36
N ILE A 181 1.84 15.93 7.20
CA ILE A 181 0.39 15.98 6.96
C ILE A 181 -0.20 17.14 7.75
N SER A 182 -1.03 17.93 7.08
CA SER A 182 -1.83 18.99 7.68
C SER A 182 -3.32 18.74 7.40
N PRO A 183 -4.26 19.48 8.03
CA PRO A 183 -5.69 19.35 7.74
C PRO A 183 -6.06 19.57 6.27
N THR A 184 -5.25 20.34 5.52
CA THR A 184 -5.46 20.60 4.09
C THR A 184 -4.73 19.59 3.18
N GLY A 185 -4.03 18.62 3.77
CA GLY A 185 -3.29 17.58 3.07
C GLY A 185 -1.77 17.70 3.29
N PHE A 186 -1.01 17.11 2.36
CA PHE A 186 0.44 17.09 2.42
C PHE A 186 1.03 18.49 2.23
N ILE A 187 2.03 18.85 3.04
CA ILE A 187 2.64 20.18 3.01
C ILE A 187 3.28 20.49 1.65
N SER A 188 3.29 21.78 1.28
CA SER A 188 3.98 22.25 0.08
C SER A 188 5.50 22.12 0.22
N HIS A 189 6.20 22.23 -0.91
CA HIS A 189 7.68 22.25 -0.92
C HIS A 189 8.23 23.36 -0.03
N ASP A 190 7.66 24.56 -0.10
CA ASP A 190 8.13 25.72 0.67
C ASP A 190 7.82 25.54 2.16
N ALA A 191 6.68 24.94 2.51
CA ALA A 191 6.36 24.61 3.89
C ALA A 191 7.31 23.54 4.46
N LEU A 192 7.77 22.59 3.65
CA LEU A 192 8.82 21.65 4.04
C LEU A 192 10.17 22.38 4.22
N ALA A 193 10.52 23.31 3.33
CA ALA A 193 11.73 24.11 3.42
C ALA A 193 11.80 24.89 4.74
N GLU A 194 10.71 25.55 5.13
CA GLU A 194 10.65 26.28 6.39
C GLU A 194 10.65 25.33 7.60
N LYS A 195 10.00 24.17 7.50
CA LYS A 195 9.98 23.18 8.59
C LYS A 195 11.38 22.69 8.94
N ILE A 196 12.20 22.31 7.97
CA ILE A 196 13.53 21.72 8.22
C ILE A 196 14.56 22.72 8.79
N ARG A 197 14.27 24.03 8.70
CA ARG A 197 15.07 25.09 9.32
C ARG A 197 14.90 25.15 10.83
N VAL A 198 13.70 24.82 11.32
CA VAL A 198 13.34 24.97 12.74
C VAL A 198 13.20 23.63 13.46
N ASP A 199 12.80 22.58 12.74
CA ASP A 199 12.55 21.25 13.28
C ASP A 199 13.47 20.22 12.61
N ARG A 200 14.33 19.63 13.43
CA ARG A 200 15.33 18.63 13.02
C ARG A 200 14.79 17.20 13.03
N SER A 201 13.49 17.01 13.31
CA SER A 201 12.85 15.69 13.32
C SER A 201 12.88 15.00 11.96
N LEU A 202 13.09 15.73 10.86
CA LEU A 202 13.23 15.20 9.50
C LEU A 202 14.68 14.96 9.07
N ASP A 203 15.67 15.19 9.94
CA ASP A 203 17.08 15.02 9.59
C ASP A 203 17.42 13.61 9.14
N GLY A 204 16.80 12.58 9.72
CA GLY A 204 17.09 11.19 9.36
C GLY A 204 16.72 10.85 7.92
N ILE A 205 15.61 11.37 7.39
CA ILE A 205 15.26 11.19 5.98
C ILE A 205 16.13 12.06 5.07
N LEU A 206 16.49 13.27 5.48
CA LEU A 206 17.42 14.11 4.72
C LEU A 206 18.80 13.46 4.62
N GLN A 207 19.32 12.92 5.73
CA GLN A 207 20.58 12.20 5.80
C GLN A 207 20.58 10.90 5.00
N PHE A 208 19.42 10.24 4.88
CA PHE A 208 19.28 9.09 3.99
C PHE A 208 19.54 9.48 2.53
N PHE A 209 19.11 10.65 2.08
CA PHE A 209 19.34 11.11 0.70
C PHE A 209 20.61 11.94 0.50
N ASP A 210 21.21 12.47 1.58
CA ASP A 210 22.42 13.28 1.53
C ASP A 210 23.60 12.51 0.93
N GLY A 211 24.13 13.02 -0.18
CA GLY A 211 25.22 12.40 -0.95
C GLY A 211 24.87 11.04 -1.57
N LEU A 212 23.59 10.71 -1.76
CA LEU A 212 23.18 9.46 -2.44
C LEU A 212 23.74 9.44 -3.87
N THR A 213 24.52 8.40 -4.19
CA THR A 213 25.16 8.23 -5.50
C THR A 213 25.43 6.77 -5.79
N LYS A 214 25.52 6.38 -7.07
CA LYS A 214 25.77 4.98 -7.45
C LYS A 214 27.10 4.45 -6.91
N ASN A 215 28.13 5.29 -6.85
CA ASN A 215 29.48 4.89 -6.50
C ASN A 215 29.76 4.98 -4.98
N GLU A 216 28.76 4.66 -4.16
CA GLU A 216 28.91 4.64 -2.70
C GLU A 216 28.95 3.21 -2.16
N SER A 217 29.55 3.02 -0.98
CA SER A 217 29.61 1.70 -0.32
C SER A 217 28.31 1.32 0.42
N ARG A 218 27.35 2.24 0.51
CA ARG A 218 26.09 2.06 1.22
C ARG A 218 25.06 1.36 0.33
N LEU A 219 24.15 0.62 0.94
CA LEU A 219 23.12 -0.14 0.22
C LEU A 219 21.87 0.69 -0.13
N ARG A 220 21.79 1.94 0.34
CA ARG A 220 20.63 2.83 0.10
C ARG A 220 20.39 3.11 -1.39
N TRP A 221 21.44 3.12 -2.21
CA TRP A 221 21.31 3.26 -3.66
C TRP A 221 20.49 2.11 -4.25
N ASP A 222 20.90 0.87 -3.96
CA ASP A 222 20.22 -0.32 -4.47
C ASP A 222 18.78 -0.40 -3.95
N ARG A 223 18.52 0.01 -2.70
CA ARG A 223 17.16 0.11 -2.16
C ARG A 223 16.30 1.10 -2.95
N ILE A 224 16.84 2.25 -3.34
CA ILE A 224 16.12 3.22 -4.19
C ILE A 224 15.86 2.66 -5.60
N VAL A 225 16.78 1.87 -6.15
CA VAL A 225 16.56 1.16 -7.42
C VAL A 225 15.43 0.12 -7.29
N ILE A 226 15.41 -0.66 -6.19
CA ILE A 226 14.32 -1.60 -5.89
C ILE A 226 12.97 -0.89 -5.77
N LEU A 227 12.92 0.22 -5.02
CA LEU A 227 11.72 1.06 -4.92
C LEU A 227 11.24 1.49 -6.31
N HIS A 228 12.15 1.92 -7.18
CA HIS A 228 11.80 2.37 -8.53
C HIS A 228 11.19 1.26 -9.38
N LEU A 229 11.73 0.04 -9.33
CA LEU A 229 11.16 -1.10 -10.06
C LEU A 229 9.71 -1.40 -9.63
N ILE A 230 9.45 -1.39 -8.31
CA ILE A 230 8.09 -1.57 -7.76
C ILE A 230 7.18 -0.42 -8.20
N LEU A 231 7.70 0.81 -8.18
CA LEU A 231 6.98 2.01 -8.60
C LEU A 231 6.59 1.96 -10.08
N MET A 232 7.47 1.48 -10.96
CA MET A 232 7.18 1.26 -12.38
C MET A 232 6.08 0.22 -12.58
N CYS A 233 6.10 -0.88 -11.82
CA CYS A 233 5.03 -1.88 -11.85
C CYS A 233 3.68 -1.30 -11.38
N PHE A 234 3.69 -0.52 -10.30
CA PHE A 234 2.50 0.17 -9.81
C PHE A 234 1.93 1.14 -10.85
N ILE A 235 2.78 1.97 -11.45
CA ILE A 235 2.37 2.92 -12.50
C ILE A 235 1.88 2.17 -13.75
N ASN A 236 2.52 1.08 -14.16
CA ASN A 236 2.03 0.28 -15.29
C ASN A 236 0.66 -0.34 -15.03
N ARG A 237 0.39 -0.73 -13.78
CA ARG A 237 -0.88 -1.35 -13.39
C ARG A 237 -2.03 -0.35 -13.37
N PHE A 238 -1.78 0.85 -12.87
CA PHE A 238 -2.82 1.82 -12.51
C PHE A 238 -2.78 3.12 -13.32
N GLY A 239 -1.66 3.40 -13.97
CA GLY A 239 -1.41 4.62 -14.74
C GLY A 239 -2.02 4.61 -16.13
N TYR A 240 -1.88 5.76 -16.79
CA TYR A 240 -2.26 5.93 -18.19
C TYR A 240 -1.23 5.30 -19.14
N LYS A 241 -1.64 5.02 -20.37
CA LYS A 241 -0.76 4.47 -21.41
C LYS A 241 0.52 5.29 -21.62
N THR A 242 0.44 6.61 -21.47
CA THR A 242 1.58 7.54 -21.62
C THR A 242 2.58 7.47 -20.47
N GLN A 243 2.21 6.88 -19.33
CA GLN A 243 3.06 6.70 -18.14
C GLN A 243 3.67 5.30 -18.08
N TYR A 244 3.29 4.42 -19.01
CA TYR A 244 3.70 3.03 -19.01
C TYR A 244 5.20 2.88 -19.32
N SER A 245 5.88 2.11 -18.49
CA SER A 245 7.27 1.72 -18.64
C SER A 245 7.42 0.35 -19.31
N THR A 246 8.25 0.30 -20.33
CA THR A 246 8.58 -0.92 -21.08
C THR A 246 9.51 -1.85 -20.28
N VAL A 247 9.62 -3.11 -20.72
CA VAL A 247 10.57 -4.07 -20.13
C VAL A 247 12.02 -3.58 -20.29
N ASN A 248 12.36 -2.96 -21.42
CA ASN A 248 13.69 -2.41 -21.63
C ASN A 248 14.02 -1.30 -20.61
N GLN A 249 13.07 -0.43 -20.31
CA GLN A 249 13.24 0.58 -19.25
C GLN A 249 13.39 -0.08 -17.88
N MET A 250 12.65 -1.14 -17.59
CA MET A 250 12.82 -1.89 -16.33
C MET A 250 14.20 -2.55 -16.23
N GLN A 251 14.72 -3.10 -17.34
CA GLN A 251 16.08 -3.64 -17.42
C GLN A 251 17.14 -2.55 -17.22
N GLU A 252 16.92 -1.36 -17.81
CA GLU A 252 17.79 -0.19 -17.61
C GLU A 252 17.84 0.20 -16.13
N VAL A 253 16.70 0.28 -15.45
CA VAL A 253 16.65 0.54 -14.00
C VAL A 253 17.32 -0.59 -13.21
N ALA A 254 17.04 -1.86 -13.51
CA ALA A 254 17.67 -2.99 -12.83
C ALA A 254 19.20 -3.02 -13.02
N SER A 255 19.71 -2.50 -14.14
CA SER A 255 21.15 -2.35 -14.39
C SER A 255 21.83 -1.29 -13.50
N GLN A 256 21.04 -0.45 -12.81
CA GLN A 256 21.57 0.50 -11.83
C GLN A 256 21.93 -0.15 -10.49
N LEU A 257 21.51 -1.39 -10.23
CA LEU A 257 21.88 -2.13 -9.02
C LEU A 257 23.37 -2.46 -9.02
N ASN A 258 24.03 -2.16 -7.89
CA ASN A 258 25.36 -2.64 -7.58
C ASN A 258 25.31 -4.07 -7.02
N ASN A 259 24.27 -4.42 -6.27
CA ASN A 259 24.08 -5.74 -5.69
C ASN A 259 22.87 -6.48 -6.29
N ARG A 260 23.15 -7.44 -7.17
CA ARG A 260 22.13 -8.28 -7.80
C ARG A 260 21.38 -9.20 -6.82
N GLN A 261 21.96 -9.50 -5.65
CA GLN A 261 21.26 -10.28 -4.62
C GLN A 261 19.98 -9.57 -4.16
N MET A 262 19.97 -8.23 -4.09
CA MET A 262 18.77 -7.48 -3.71
C MET A 262 17.62 -7.66 -4.71
N LEU A 263 17.91 -7.82 -6.01
CA LEU A 263 16.90 -8.13 -7.02
C LEU A 263 16.33 -9.53 -6.82
N SER A 264 17.18 -10.52 -6.55
CA SER A 264 16.75 -11.87 -6.21
C SER A 264 15.88 -11.89 -4.95
N ASN A 265 16.25 -11.11 -3.93
CA ASN A 265 15.49 -10.99 -2.70
C ASN A 265 14.11 -10.38 -2.98
N LEU A 266 14.04 -9.29 -3.78
CA LEU A 266 12.78 -8.71 -4.24
C LEU A 266 11.89 -9.75 -4.94
N GLN A 267 12.44 -10.50 -5.89
CA GLN A 267 11.71 -11.53 -6.64
C GLN A 267 11.15 -12.62 -5.73
N SER A 268 11.88 -13.02 -4.68
CA SER A 268 11.42 -13.99 -3.68
C SER A 268 10.36 -13.43 -2.73
N TRP A 269 10.33 -12.12 -2.56
CA TRP A 269 9.54 -11.42 -1.57
C TRP A 269 8.15 -11.01 -2.10
N LEU A 270 8.07 -10.55 -3.34
CA LEU A 270 6.82 -10.13 -4.01
C LEU A 270 5.68 -11.17 -3.96
N PRO A 271 5.93 -12.49 -4.06
CA PRO A 271 4.88 -13.49 -3.88
C PRO A 271 4.24 -13.50 -2.49
N ARG A 272 5.03 -13.23 -1.44
CA ARG A 272 4.55 -13.20 -0.04
C ARG A 272 3.61 -12.03 0.21
N LEU A 273 3.76 -10.96 -0.57
CA LEU A 273 2.92 -9.75 -0.55
C LEU A 273 1.69 -9.86 -1.46
N GLY A 274 1.34 -11.07 -1.92
CA GLY A 274 0.14 -11.29 -2.72
C GLY A 274 0.21 -10.74 -4.15
N LEU A 275 1.39 -10.35 -4.63
CA LEU A 275 1.58 -9.77 -5.98
C LEU A 275 2.05 -10.77 -7.04
N ALA A 276 2.32 -12.04 -6.69
CA ALA A 276 2.78 -13.07 -7.64
C ALA A 276 1.90 -13.23 -8.89
N SER A 277 0.60 -12.99 -8.74
CA SER A 277 -0.36 -13.15 -9.86
C SER A 277 -0.46 -11.92 -10.76
N ASP A 278 0.09 -10.77 -10.35
CA ASP A 278 0.00 -9.54 -11.13
C ASP A 278 0.96 -9.58 -12.34
N LYS A 279 0.44 -9.18 -13.49
CA LYS A 279 1.15 -9.25 -14.77
C LYS A 279 2.36 -8.31 -14.83
N GLU A 280 2.33 -7.19 -14.11
CA GLU A 280 3.44 -6.22 -14.11
C GLU A 280 4.57 -6.71 -13.22
N VAL A 281 4.25 -7.30 -12.05
CA VAL A 281 5.23 -7.96 -11.19
C VAL A 281 5.89 -9.16 -11.85
N LYS A 282 5.15 -9.96 -12.63
CA LYS A 282 5.74 -11.08 -13.37
C LYS A 282 6.89 -10.66 -14.29
N LYS A 283 6.87 -9.44 -14.83
CA LYS A 283 7.97 -8.92 -15.66
C LYS A 283 9.26 -8.75 -14.86
N LEU A 284 9.16 -8.39 -13.57
CA LEU A 284 10.32 -8.32 -12.67
C LEU A 284 10.94 -9.69 -12.40
N MET A 285 10.17 -10.77 -12.48
CA MET A 285 10.66 -12.13 -12.24
C MET A 285 11.57 -12.65 -13.37
N TYR A 286 11.63 -11.94 -14.50
CA TYR A 286 12.46 -12.29 -15.67
C TYR A 286 13.57 -11.25 -15.94
N LEU A 287 13.80 -10.32 -15.00
CA LEU A 287 14.93 -9.38 -15.03
C LEU A 287 16.17 -10.01 -14.40
#